data_AF-A0A0X3BKA2-F1
#
_entry.id   AF-A0A0X3BKA2-F1
#
_cell.length_a   1.000
_cell.length_b   1.000
_cell.length_c   1.000
_cell.angle_alpha   90.00
_cell.angle_beta   90.00
_cell.angle_gamma   90.00
#
_symmetry.space_group_name_H-M   'P 1'
#
loop_
_entity.id
_entity.type
_entity.pdbx_description
1 polymer ?
#
loop_
_entity_poly.entity_id
_entity_poly.type
_entity_poly.pdbx_seq_one_letter_code
_entity_poly.pdbx_strand_id
1 'polypeptide(L)'
;MCDMLGLERAALIASVPMVVTTRGAEGSMLYMEGEEYPVPAVRVEAVDPTGAGDGYRAGFLTAFWKGYAPLDCCRAGAVVSSFVVEQVGTQTNLPDWDRMLGRYRKVFGEPGQIIA
;
A
#
# COMPACT_ATOMS: atom_id res chain seq x y z
N MET A 1 14.86 -5.87 7.26
CA MET A 1 14.95 -4.54 7.89
C MET A 1 15.41 -4.66 9.33
N CYS A 2 14.65 -5.36 10.20
CA CYS A 2 15.07 -5.68 11.57
C CYS A 2 16.52 -6.20 11.64
N ASP A 3 16.86 -7.22 10.85
CA ASP A 3 18.22 -7.79 10.82
C ASP A 3 19.29 -6.78 10.39
N MET A 4 18.99 -5.94 9.39
CA MET A 4 19.92 -4.90 8.91
C MET A 4 20.18 -3.83 9.98
N LEU A 5 19.19 -3.54 10.80
CA LEU A 5 19.26 -2.52 11.84
C LEU A 5 19.70 -3.10 13.20
N GLY A 6 19.76 -4.43 13.34
CA GLY A 6 20.00 -5.10 14.63
C GLY A 6 18.90 -4.81 15.66
N LEU A 7 17.66 -4.59 15.22
CA LEU A 7 16.53 -4.22 16.07
C LEU A 7 15.46 -5.31 16.07
N GLU A 8 14.88 -5.55 17.24
CA GLU A 8 13.63 -6.31 17.37
C GLU A 8 12.48 -5.58 16.67
N ARG A 9 11.48 -6.33 16.17
CA ARG A 9 10.32 -5.76 15.47
C ARG A 9 9.63 -4.68 16.30
N ALA A 10 9.41 -4.94 17.59
CA ALA A 10 8.76 -3.99 18.49
C ALA A 10 9.56 -2.68 18.64
N ALA A 11 10.89 -2.76 18.70
CA ALA A 11 11.76 -1.60 18.79
C ALA A 11 11.74 -0.77 17.49
N LEU A 12 11.78 -1.43 16.33
CA LEU A 12 11.66 -0.75 15.04
C LEU A 12 10.32 -0.02 14.92
N ILE A 13 9.23 -0.69 15.29
CA ILE A 13 7.88 -0.12 15.27
C ILE A 13 7.79 1.10 16.20
N ALA A 14 8.31 1.01 17.41
CA ALA A 14 8.30 2.11 18.37
C ALA A 14 9.19 3.31 17.96
N SER A 15 10.14 3.11 17.04
CA SER A 15 11.06 4.18 16.60
C SER A 15 10.49 5.12 15.55
N VAL A 16 9.33 4.82 14.97
CA VAL A 16 8.72 5.62 13.89
C VAL A 16 7.21 5.80 14.14
N PRO A 17 6.59 6.88 13.65
CA PRO A 17 5.15 7.11 13.87
C PRO A 17 4.26 6.11 13.11
N MET A 18 4.79 5.47 12.07
CA MET A 18 4.04 4.59 11.18
C MET A 18 4.94 3.52 10.58
N VAL A 19 4.45 2.27 10.54
CA VAL A 19 5.11 1.16 9.82
C VAL A 19 4.11 0.50 8.88
N VAL A 20 4.49 0.31 7.62
CA VAL A 20 3.71 -0.48 6.66
C VAL A 20 4.51 -1.73 6.28
N THR A 21 3.95 -2.90 6.53
CA THR A 21 4.57 -4.19 6.19
C THR A 21 3.77 -4.89 5.09
N THR A 22 4.29 -4.93 3.87
CA THR A 22 3.67 -5.66 2.74
C THR A 22 3.93 -7.16 2.85
N ARG A 23 2.93 -7.98 2.50
CA ARG A 23 2.93 -9.45 2.60
C ARG A 23 2.42 -10.13 1.31
N GLY A 24 2.73 -9.54 0.15
CA GLY A 24 2.31 -10.09 -1.15
C GLY A 24 0.81 -10.34 -1.24
N ALA A 25 0.42 -11.58 -1.54
CA ALA A 25 -0.98 -11.99 -1.67
C ALA A 25 -1.78 -11.90 -0.35
N GLU A 26 -1.12 -11.85 0.80
CA GLU A 26 -1.76 -11.65 2.12
C GLU A 26 -2.09 -10.17 2.39
N GLY A 27 -1.71 -9.25 1.49
CA GLY A 27 -1.97 -7.82 1.61
C GLY A 27 -0.87 -7.10 2.35
N SER A 28 -1.21 -6.26 3.31
CA SER A 28 -0.24 -5.55 4.14
C SER A 28 -0.79 -5.24 5.53
N MET A 29 0.09 -4.84 6.44
CA MET A 29 -0.26 -4.40 7.78
C MET A 29 0.23 -2.97 7.99
N LEU A 30 -0.67 -2.08 8.36
CA LEU A 30 -0.35 -0.73 8.83
C LEU A 30 -0.28 -0.76 10.36
N TYR A 31 0.83 -0.31 10.93
CA TYR A 31 0.92 0.03 12.35
C TYR A 31 0.97 1.54 12.49
N MET A 32 0.10 2.10 13.33
CA MET A 32 0.05 3.52 13.64
C MET A 32 -0.65 3.72 14.99
N GLU A 33 -0.16 4.66 15.81
CA GLU A 33 -0.79 5.02 17.09
C GLU A 33 -1.02 3.84 18.05
N GLY A 34 -0.13 2.84 18.03
CA GLY A 34 -0.25 1.67 18.91
C GLY A 34 -1.08 0.52 18.34
N GLU A 35 -1.77 0.75 17.23
CA GLU A 35 -2.77 -0.15 16.65
C GLU A 35 -2.28 -0.79 15.34
N GLU A 36 -2.73 -2.02 15.06
CA GLU A 36 -2.48 -2.74 13.81
C GLU A 36 -3.75 -2.79 12.94
N TYR A 37 -3.64 -2.30 11.71
CA TYR A 37 -4.72 -2.25 10.73
C TYR A 37 -4.39 -3.15 9.53
N PRO A 38 -5.07 -4.30 9.37
CA PRO A 38 -4.88 -5.16 8.22
C PRO A 38 -5.44 -4.49 6.96
N VAL A 39 -4.67 -4.52 5.88
CA VAL A 39 -5.06 -4.02 4.57
C VAL A 39 -5.13 -5.19 3.59
N PRO A 40 -6.30 -5.53 3.03
CA PRO A 40 -6.44 -6.64 2.10
C PRO A 40 -5.62 -6.43 0.82
N ALA A 41 -5.09 -7.49 0.25
CA ALA A 41 -4.61 -7.46 -1.13
C ALA A 41 -5.78 -7.24 -2.10
N VAL A 42 -5.52 -6.54 -3.20
CA VAL A 42 -6.44 -6.46 -4.33
C VAL A 42 -6.18 -7.66 -5.23
N ARG A 43 -7.13 -8.61 -5.29
CA ARG A 43 -6.98 -9.86 -6.04
C ARG A 43 -7.08 -9.62 -7.55
N VAL A 44 -6.05 -10.06 -8.26
CA VAL A 44 -5.91 -10.01 -9.72
C VAL A 44 -5.16 -11.27 -10.18
N GLU A 45 -5.18 -11.55 -11.49
CA GLU A 45 -4.26 -12.52 -12.09
C GLU A 45 -2.86 -11.89 -12.15
N ALA A 46 -1.96 -12.35 -11.28
CA ALA A 46 -0.60 -11.83 -11.23
C ALA A 46 0.27 -12.53 -12.29
N VAL A 47 0.87 -11.72 -13.17
CA VAL A 47 1.74 -12.15 -14.27
C VAL A 47 3.22 -11.98 -13.89
N ASP A 48 3.59 -10.84 -13.32
CA ASP A 48 4.97 -10.52 -12.92
C ASP A 48 4.97 -9.72 -11.60
N PRO A 49 5.52 -10.25 -10.49
CA PRO A 49 5.54 -9.54 -9.21
C PRO A 49 6.58 -8.40 -9.17
N THR A 50 7.43 -8.26 -10.19
CA THR A 50 8.52 -7.29 -10.21
C THR A 50 7.97 -5.86 -10.13
N GLY A 51 8.46 -5.08 -9.18
CA GLY A 51 8.01 -3.70 -8.96
C GLY A 51 6.71 -3.55 -8.15
N ALA A 52 6.07 -4.64 -7.70
CA ALA A 52 4.87 -4.57 -6.87
C ALA A 52 5.06 -3.68 -5.63
N GLY A 53 6.19 -3.83 -4.94
CA GLY A 53 6.53 -3.02 -3.76
C GLY A 53 6.76 -1.55 -4.08
N ASP A 54 7.28 -1.23 -5.26
CA ASP A 54 7.49 0.15 -5.71
C ASP A 54 6.16 0.79 -6.11
N GLY A 55 5.30 0.05 -6.82
CA GLY A 55 3.92 0.44 -7.11
C GLY A 55 3.12 0.71 -5.84
N TYR A 56 3.26 -0.15 -4.82
CA TYR A 56 2.62 0.06 -3.52
C TYR A 56 3.06 1.38 -2.89
N ARG A 57 4.37 1.65 -2.84
CA ARG A 57 4.92 2.89 -2.28
C ARG A 57 4.47 4.11 -3.07
N ALA A 58 4.46 4.02 -4.41
CA ALA A 58 3.99 5.10 -5.27
C ALA A 58 2.51 5.43 -5.02
N GLY A 59 1.64 4.42 -4.94
CA GLY A 59 0.23 4.61 -4.62
C GLY A 59 0.01 5.20 -3.23
N PHE A 60 0.71 4.69 -2.22
CA PHE A 60 0.68 5.21 -0.86
C PHE A 60 1.09 6.69 -0.81
N LEU A 61 2.26 7.03 -1.33
CA LEU A 61 2.81 8.39 -1.26
C LEU A 61 1.96 9.39 -2.04
N THR A 62 1.39 8.97 -3.18
CA THR A 62 0.48 9.81 -3.97
C THR A 62 -0.80 10.12 -3.21
N ALA A 63 -1.40 9.12 -2.56
CA ALA A 63 -2.59 9.32 -1.73
C ALA A 63 -2.28 10.16 -0.48
N PHE A 64 -1.13 9.92 0.16
CA PHE A 64 -0.69 10.68 1.32
C PHE A 64 -0.51 12.17 0.98
N TRP A 65 0.14 12.46 -0.15
CA TRP A 65 0.32 13.83 -0.64
C TRP A 65 -1.01 14.53 -0.98
N LYS A 66 -2.05 13.76 -1.32
CA LYS A 66 -3.41 14.25 -1.58
C LYS A 66 -4.28 14.40 -0.32
N GLY A 67 -3.75 14.11 0.88
CA GLY A 67 -4.46 14.29 2.15
C GLY A 67 -5.42 13.16 2.54
N TYR A 68 -5.25 11.97 1.97
CA TYR A 68 -6.04 10.80 2.38
C TYR A 68 -5.56 10.23 3.72
N ALA A 69 -6.47 9.55 4.43
CA ALA A 69 -6.12 8.89 5.69
C ALA A 69 -5.06 7.78 5.46
N PRO A 70 -4.18 7.49 6.43
CA PRO A 70 -3.11 6.50 6.27
C PRO A 70 -3.57 5.10 5.85
N LEU A 71 -4.71 4.64 6.37
CA LEU A 71 -5.30 3.36 5.97
C LEU A 71 -5.71 3.36 4.49
N ASP A 72 -6.27 4.47 4.01
CA ASP A 72 -6.67 4.63 2.61
C ASP A 72 -5.45 4.85 1.70
N CYS A 73 -4.36 5.41 2.21
CA CYS A 73 -3.07 5.44 1.51
C CYS A 73 -2.53 4.02 1.30
N CYS A 74 -2.60 3.15 2.30
CA CYS A 74 -2.23 1.74 2.17
C CYS A 74 -3.10 1.02 1.14
N ARG A 75 -4.42 1.24 1.17
CA ARG A 75 -5.35 0.70 0.18
C ARG A 75 -5.05 1.20 -1.24
N ALA A 76 -4.73 2.48 -1.42
CA ALA A 76 -4.28 3.01 -2.71
C ALA A 76 -2.97 2.35 -3.18
N GLY A 77 -2.02 2.12 -2.28
CA GLY A 77 -0.83 1.31 -2.55
C GLY A 77 -1.17 -0.10 -3.02
N ALA A 78 -2.08 -0.80 -2.34
CA ALA A 78 -2.53 -2.13 -2.74
C ALA A 78 -3.19 -2.13 -4.13
N VAL A 79 -3.97 -1.10 -4.45
CA VAL A 79 -4.57 -0.92 -5.78
C VAL A 79 -3.50 -0.71 -6.84
N VAL A 80 -2.57 0.22 -6.67
CA VAL A 80 -1.51 0.47 -7.66
C VAL A 80 -0.63 -0.77 -7.84
N SER A 81 -0.28 -1.46 -6.75
CA SER A 81 0.45 -2.72 -6.82
C SER A 81 -0.30 -3.78 -7.64
N SER A 82 -1.63 -3.86 -7.53
CA SER A 82 -2.41 -4.81 -8.34
C SER A 82 -2.34 -4.52 -9.83
N PHE A 83 -2.23 -3.25 -10.24
CA PHE A 83 -2.04 -2.90 -11.64
C PHE A 83 -0.65 -3.30 -12.13
N VAL A 84 0.38 -3.05 -11.33
CA VAL A 84 1.77 -3.40 -11.68
C VAL A 84 1.89 -4.90 -11.95
N VAL A 85 1.34 -5.75 -11.08
CA VAL A 85 1.54 -7.20 -11.21
C VAL A 85 0.77 -7.86 -12.35
N GLU A 86 -0.21 -7.17 -12.96
CA GLU A 86 -1.02 -7.69 -14.08
C GLU A 86 -0.26 -7.72 -15.41
N GLN A 87 0.92 -7.10 -15.51
CA GLN A 87 1.72 -7.08 -16.74
C GLN A 87 3.21 -7.27 -16.45
N VAL A 88 3.94 -7.77 -17.44
CA VAL A 88 5.40 -7.90 -17.37
C VAL A 88 6.05 -6.52 -17.30
N GLY A 89 7.03 -6.36 -16.40
CA GLY A 89 7.77 -5.12 -16.20
C GLY A 89 7.14 -4.19 -15.15
N THR A 90 7.93 -3.22 -14.68
CA THR A 90 7.60 -2.45 -13.45
C THR A 90 6.71 -1.22 -13.68
N GLN A 91 6.62 -0.73 -14.92
CA GLN A 91 5.95 0.54 -15.26
C GLN A 91 4.99 0.42 -16.46
N THR A 92 4.66 -0.80 -16.87
CA THR A 92 3.92 -1.08 -18.12
C THR A 92 2.41 -0.94 -17.97
N ASN A 93 1.88 -1.03 -16.75
CA ASN A 93 0.44 -0.93 -16.48
C ASN A 93 0.10 0.02 -15.32
N LEU A 94 0.95 1.00 -15.01
CA LEU A 94 0.65 1.97 -13.95
C LEU A 94 -0.67 2.72 -14.24
N PRO A 95 -1.59 2.83 -13.26
CA PRO A 95 -2.81 3.57 -13.44
C PRO A 95 -2.55 5.09 -13.26
N ASP A 96 -3.33 5.91 -13.95
CA ASP A 96 -3.55 7.28 -13.49
C ASP A 96 -4.44 7.31 -12.23
N TRP A 97 -4.67 8.50 -11.69
CA TRP A 97 -5.46 8.65 -10.47
C TRP A 97 -6.90 8.14 -10.61
N ASP A 98 -7.53 8.36 -11.77
CA ASP A 98 -8.93 8.00 -11.99
C ASP A 98 -9.10 6.48 -12.15
N ARG A 99 -8.20 5.81 -12.86
CA ARG A 99 -8.16 4.34 -12.95
C ARG A 99 -7.89 3.71 -11.59
N MET A 100 -6.97 4.29 -10.82
CA MET A 100 -6.69 3.86 -9.44
C MET A 100 -7.96 4.00 -8.60
N LEU A 101 -8.59 5.18 -8.57
CA LEU A 101 -9.79 5.44 -7.77
C LEU A 101 -10.97 4.56 -8.20
N GLY A 102 -11.09 4.27 -9.50
CA GLY A 102 -12.09 3.36 -10.04
C GLY A 102 -11.94 1.92 -9.50
N ARG A 103 -10.71 1.40 -9.42
CA ARG A 103 -10.45 0.08 -8.81
C ARG A 103 -10.57 0.14 -7.29
N TYR A 104 -10.09 1.21 -6.66
CA TYR A 104 -10.24 1.46 -5.23
C TYR A 104 -11.70 1.34 -4.80
N ARG A 105 -12.61 2.08 -5.45
CA ARG A 105 -14.04 2.10 -5.13
C ARG A 105 -14.70 0.74 -5.22
N LYS A 106 -14.31 -0.05 -6.22
CA LYS A 106 -14.83 -1.42 -6.41
C LYS A 106 -14.41 -2.37 -5.28
N VAL A 107 -13.26 -2.15 -4.65
CA VAL A 107 -12.70 -3.07 -3.65
C VAL A 107 -12.92 -2.59 -2.22
N PHE A 108 -12.79 -1.28 -1.98
CA PHE A 108 -12.73 -0.70 -0.64
C PHE A 108 -13.84 0.34 -0.36
N GLY A 109 -14.67 0.69 -1.35
CA GLY A 109 -15.66 1.77 -1.23
C GLY A 109 -15.04 3.15 -1.41
N GLU A 110 -15.64 4.20 -0.82
CA GLU A 110 -15.09 5.56 -0.94
C GLU A 110 -13.90 5.77 0.01
N PRO A 111 -12.82 6.42 -0.44
CA PRO A 111 -11.70 6.77 0.44
C PRO A 111 -12.10 7.87 1.42
N GLY A 112 -11.64 7.77 2.67
CA GLY A 112 -11.76 8.82 3.67
C GLY A 112 -10.71 9.92 3.44
N GLN A 113 -11.11 11.17 3.58
CA GLN A 113 -10.18 12.31 3.60
C GLN A 113 -9.85 12.66 5.05
N ILE A 114 -8.61 13.09 5.30
CA ILE A 114 -8.32 13.84 6.52
C ILE A 114 -8.94 15.20 6.31
N ILE A 115 -10.03 15.50 7.01
CA ILE A 115 -10.50 16.87 7.15
C ILE A 115 -9.46 17.54 8.06
N ALA A 116 -8.59 18.35 7.46
CA ALA A 116 -7.70 19.24 8.20
C ALA A 116 -8.50 20.36 8.87
#